data_AF-A0A6J6AE74-F1
#
_entry.id   AF-A0A6J6AE74-F1
#
_cell.length_a   1.000
_cell.length_b   1.000
_cell.length_c   1.000
_cell.angle_alpha   90.00
_cell.angle_beta   90.00
_cell.angle_gamma   90.00
#
_symmetry.space_group_name_H-M   'P 1'
#
loop_
_entity.id
_entity.type
_entity.pdbx_description
1 polymer ?
#
loop_
_entity_poly.entity_id
_entity_poly.type
_entity_poly.pdbx_seq_one_letter_code
_entity_poly.pdbx_strand_id
1 'polypeptide(L)'
;MSNAFLAVQALQATGSNLTRAGLIKTVETKGASFANPFLTPLGYSATSHVGATGYWIGTYDPTGALKPDGGKYTVYTTDSGNGPVVESSYKRPAMPAKGLPN
;
A
#
# COMPACT_ATOMS: atom_id res chain seq x y z
N MET A 1 8.94 7.75 0.55
CA MET A 1 8.76 8.07 -0.88
C MET A 1 7.48 7.47 -1.49
N SER A 2 7.07 6.25 -1.12
CA SER A 2 5.83 5.60 -1.62
C SER A 2 4.55 6.43 -1.44
N ASN A 3 4.36 7.08 -0.29
CA ASN A 3 3.14 7.84 0.00
C ASN A 3 2.98 9.07 -0.90
N ALA A 4 4.08 9.74 -1.26
CA ALA A 4 4.04 10.88 -2.19
C ALA A 4 3.63 10.44 -3.60
N PHE A 5 4.09 9.26 -4.05
CA PHE A 5 3.69 8.69 -5.33
C PHE A 5 2.18 8.37 -5.39
N LEU A 6 1.63 7.82 -4.31
CA LEU A 6 0.18 7.60 -4.20
C LEU A 6 -0.61 8.91 -4.17
N ALA A 7 -0.11 9.94 -3.49
CA ALA A 7 -0.73 11.25 -3.45
C ALA A 7 -0.80 11.90 -4.85
N VAL A 8 0.28 11.84 -5.63
CA VAL A 8 0.30 12.37 -7.01
C VAL A 8 -0.68 11.60 -7.91
N GLN A 9 -0.75 10.27 -7.80
CA GLN A 9 -1.74 9.47 -8.53
C GLN A 9 -3.18 9.87 -8.16
N ALA A 10 -3.46 10.09 -6.88
CA ALA A 10 -4.77 10.53 -6.42
C ALA A 10 -5.15 11.92 -6.97
N LEU A 11 -4.20 12.86 -6.97
CA LEU A 11 -4.39 14.20 -7.53
C LEU A 11 -4.68 14.14 -9.03
N GLN A 12 -3.86 13.41 -9.79
CA GLN A 12 -4.05 13.22 -11.22
C GLN A 12 -5.39 12.54 -11.55
N ALA A 13 -5.76 11.49 -10.80
CA ALA A 13 -6.99 10.74 -11.01
C ALA A 13 -8.27 11.50 -10.60
N THR A 14 -8.15 12.54 -9.76
CA THR A 14 -9.24 13.45 -9.37
C THR A 14 -9.49 14.51 -10.44
N GLY A 15 -8.43 14.97 -11.12
CA GLY A 15 -8.52 15.97 -12.18
C GLY A 15 -8.58 17.41 -11.66
N SER A 16 -8.88 18.34 -12.57
CA SER A 16 -8.75 19.79 -12.36
C SER A 16 -9.73 20.39 -11.36
N ASN A 17 -10.90 19.80 -11.17
CA ASN A 17 -11.87 20.23 -10.15
C ASN A 17 -11.53 19.65 -8.77
N LEU A 18 -10.38 20.04 -8.24
CA LEU A 18 -9.83 19.48 -7.01
C LEU A 18 -10.58 20.04 -5.79
N THR A 19 -11.38 19.18 -5.17
CA THR A 19 -11.98 19.43 -3.85
C THR A 19 -11.56 18.34 -2.88
N ARG A 20 -11.57 18.63 -1.58
CA ARG A 20 -11.29 17.60 -0.55
C ARG A 20 -12.22 16.40 -0.69
N ALA A 21 -13.51 16.64 -0.89
CA ALA A 21 -14.50 15.58 -1.08
C ALA A 21 -14.25 14.75 -2.35
N GLY A 22 -13.92 15.43 -3.46
CA GLY A 22 -13.56 14.76 -4.72
C GLY A 22 -12.30 13.90 -4.57
N LEU A 23 -11.27 14.39 -3.89
CA LEU A 23 -10.03 13.65 -3.65
C LEU A 23 -10.27 12.40 -2.79
N ILE A 24 -11.04 12.51 -1.71
CA ILE A 24 -11.41 11.36 -0.87
C ILE A 24 -12.16 10.34 -1.71
N LYS A 25 -13.19 10.76 -2.45
CA LYS A 25 -13.96 9.88 -3.34
C LYS A 25 -13.08 9.17 -4.37
N THR A 26 -12.08 9.86 -4.94
CA THR A 26 -11.11 9.26 -5.85
C THR A 26 -10.29 8.16 -5.17
N VAL A 27 -9.78 8.41 -3.96
CA VAL A 27 -9.02 7.39 -3.20
C VAL A 27 -9.91 6.19 -2.87
N GLU A 28 -11.13 6.42 -2.42
CA GLU A 28 -12.09 5.35 -2.07
C GLU A 28 -12.47 4.47 -3.26
N THR A 29 -12.54 5.05 -4.47
CA THR A 29 -13.05 4.35 -5.67
C THR A 29 -11.96 3.83 -6.59
N LYS A 30 -10.76 4.43 -6.58
CA LYS A 30 -9.65 4.08 -7.47
C LYS A 30 -8.36 3.74 -6.73
N GLY A 31 -8.24 4.06 -5.44
CA GLY A 31 -6.98 3.95 -4.70
C GLY A 31 -6.43 2.53 -4.66
N ALA A 32 -7.30 1.51 -4.57
CA ALA A 32 -6.89 0.11 -4.52
C ALA A 32 -6.12 -0.35 -5.77
N SER A 33 -6.32 0.31 -6.92
CA SER A 33 -5.65 -0.01 -8.19
C SER A 33 -4.44 0.86 -8.49
N PHE A 34 -4.08 1.80 -7.61
CA PHE A 34 -2.91 2.65 -7.83
C PHE A 34 -1.63 1.82 -7.85
N ALA A 35 -0.72 2.19 -8.77
CA ALA A 35 0.61 1.61 -8.82
C ALA A 35 1.31 1.90 -7.49
N ASN A 36 1.97 0.89 -6.93
CA ASN A 36 2.59 1.02 -5.62
C ASN A 36 3.77 0.05 -5.47
N PRO A 37 4.76 0.41 -4.64
CA PRO A 37 5.94 -0.43 -4.45
C PRO A 37 5.72 -1.56 -3.42
N PHE A 38 4.56 -1.63 -2.77
CA PHE A 38 4.31 -2.53 -1.65
C PHE A 38 4.19 -3.99 -2.10
N LEU A 39 4.54 -4.91 -1.20
CA LEU A 39 4.35 -6.35 -1.38
C LEU A 39 2.98 -6.82 -0.87
N THR A 40 2.09 -5.88 -0.56
CA THR A 40 0.71 -6.10 -0.14
C THR A 40 -0.21 -5.21 -0.94
N PRO A 41 -1.50 -5.58 -1.09
CA PRO A 41 -2.47 -4.73 -1.77
C PRO A 41 -2.74 -3.46 -0.97
N LEU A 42 -3.22 -2.43 -1.67
CA LEU A 42 -3.77 -1.22 -1.07
C LEU A 42 -5.21 -1.47 -0.62
N GLY A 43 -5.54 -1.15 0.63
CA GLY A 43 -6.84 -1.40 1.25
C GLY A 43 -7.88 -0.29 1.07
N TYR A 44 -7.69 0.63 0.11
CA TYR A 44 -8.58 1.78 -0.08
C TYR A 44 -9.97 1.34 -0.59
N SER A 45 -11.01 1.79 0.10
CA SER A 45 -12.42 1.58 -0.21
C SER A 45 -13.26 2.67 0.47
N ALA A 46 -14.58 2.69 0.23
CA ALA A 46 -15.50 3.62 0.90
C ALA A 46 -15.55 3.45 2.43
N THR A 47 -15.17 2.29 2.96
CA THR A 47 -15.23 1.97 4.39
C THR A 47 -13.84 1.78 5.03
N SER A 48 -12.77 1.87 4.25
CA SER A 48 -11.40 1.72 4.74
C SER A 48 -10.44 2.58 3.94
N HIS A 49 -9.66 3.43 4.63
CA HIS A 49 -8.61 4.23 4.01
C HIS A 49 -7.21 3.67 4.31
N VAL A 50 -7.11 2.36 4.53
CA VAL A 50 -5.83 1.70 4.76
C VAL A 50 -5.01 1.67 3.47
N GLY A 51 -3.75 2.10 3.57
CA GLY A 51 -2.76 1.95 2.50
C GLY A 51 -2.33 0.50 2.34
N ALA A 52 -1.04 0.21 2.54
CA ALA A 52 -0.56 -1.17 2.56
C ALA A 52 -1.25 -1.99 3.67
N THR A 53 -1.73 -3.17 3.33
CA THR A 53 -2.57 -4.04 4.20
C THR A 53 -1.78 -5.05 5.03
N GLY A 54 -0.45 -4.95 5.05
CA GLY A 54 0.36 -5.95 5.72
C GLY A 54 1.84 -5.62 5.82
N TYR A 55 2.53 -6.48 6.56
CA TYR A 55 3.87 -6.26 7.07
C TYR A 55 4.65 -7.58 7.09
N TRP A 56 5.98 -7.48 7.10
CA TRP A 56 6.85 -8.57 7.53
C TRP A 56 7.41 -8.21 8.91
N ILE A 57 7.78 -9.22 9.68
CA ILE A 57 8.23 -9.06 11.07
C ILE A 57 9.72 -9.43 11.14
N GLY A 58 10.47 -8.69 11.95
CA GLY A 58 11.89 -8.90 12.11
C GLY A 58 12.40 -8.63 13.52
N THR A 59 13.61 -9.09 13.77
CA THR A 59 14.36 -8.85 15.00
C THR A 59 15.65 -8.12 14.67
N TYR A 60 16.01 -7.15 15.50
CA TYR A 60 17.29 -6.45 15.36
C TYR A 60 18.44 -7.33 15.85
N ASP A 61 19.50 -7.43 15.06
CA ASP A 61 20.74 -8.07 15.48
C ASP A 61 21.62 -7.11 16.33
N PRO A 62 22.72 -7.57 16.94
CA PRO A 62 23.60 -6.71 17.76
C PRO A 62 24.23 -5.52 17.01
N THR A 63 24.21 -5.52 15.67
CA THR A 63 24.68 -4.38 14.84
C THR A 63 23.58 -3.35 14.58
N GLY A 64 22.35 -3.64 15.02
CA GLY A 64 21.17 -2.82 14.77
C GLY A 64 20.52 -3.09 13.41
N ALA A 65 20.91 -4.13 12.68
CA ALA A 65 20.27 -4.48 11.42
C ALA A 65 19.01 -5.31 11.67
N LEU A 66 17.89 -4.91 11.04
CA LEU A 66 16.64 -5.67 11.11
C LEU A 66 16.73 -6.91 10.21
N LYS A 67 16.69 -8.10 10.81
CA LYS A 67 16.67 -9.40 10.11
C LYS A 67 15.25 -9.97 10.12
N PRO A 68 14.83 -10.69 9.07
CA PRO A 68 13.52 -11.34 9.08
C PRO A 68 13.46 -12.36 10.20
N ASP A 69 12.36 -12.35 10.95
CA ASP A 69 12.12 -13.38 11.96
C ASP A 69 12.00 -14.75 11.27
N GLY A 70 12.64 -15.77 11.83
CA GLY A 70 12.74 -17.09 11.20
C GLY A 70 13.59 -17.16 9.91
N GLY A 71 14.36 -16.11 9.57
CA GLY A 71 15.34 -16.13 8.47
C GLY A 71 14.77 -15.98 7.06
N LYS A 72 13.45 -15.79 6.91
CA LYS A 72 12.78 -15.59 5.61
C LYS A 72 11.85 -14.38 5.67
N TYR A 73 11.97 -13.46 4.71
CA TYR A 73 11.02 -12.37 4.54
C TYR A 73 9.65 -12.93 4.15
N THR A 74 8.75 -13.00 5.12
CA THR A 74 7.37 -13.47 4.94
C THR A 74 6.44 -12.32 5.25
N VAL A 75 5.56 -12.01 4.30
CA VAL A 75 4.62 -10.89 4.40
C VAL A 75 3.29 -11.44 4.86
N TYR A 76 2.73 -10.84 5.90
CA TYR A 76 1.43 -11.18 6.44
C TYR A 76 0.45 -10.02 6.26
N THR A 77 -0.80 -10.33 5.98
CA THR A 77 -1.90 -9.37 5.82
C THR A 77 -3.03 -9.71 6.79
N THR A 78 -3.79 -8.68 7.17
CA THR A 78 -5.06 -8.82 7.87
C THR A 78 -5.97 -7.64 7.50
N ASP A 79 -7.25 -7.69 7.90
CA ASP A 79 -8.17 -6.58 7.79
C ASP A 79 -8.08 -5.61 8.98
N SER A 80 -8.85 -4.52 8.94
CA SER A 80 -8.89 -3.52 10.04
C SER A 80 -9.82 -3.91 11.19
N GLY A 81 -10.43 -5.09 11.14
CA GLY A 81 -11.31 -5.62 12.16
C GLY A 81 -10.63 -6.74 12.93
N ASN A 82 -11.23 -7.92 12.88
CA ASN A 82 -10.85 -9.11 13.62
C ASN A 82 -10.59 -10.31 12.70
N GLY A 83 -10.29 -10.04 11.43
CA GLY A 83 -9.89 -11.07 10.48
C GLY A 83 -8.58 -11.76 10.89
N PRO A 84 -8.38 -13.01 10.44
CA PRO A 84 -7.17 -13.75 10.73
C PRO A 84 -5.95 -13.11 10.04
N VAL A 85 -4.79 -13.24 10.69
CA VAL A 85 -3.50 -12.94 10.06
C VAL A 85 -3.13 -14.08 9.12
N VAL A 86 -2.91 -13.78 7.85
CA VAL A 86 -2.60 -14.77 6.80
C VAL A 86 -1.36 -14.38 6.01
N GLU A 87 -0.61 -15.36 5.50
CA GLU A 87 0.50 -15.09 4.57
C GLU A 87 -0.04 -14.48 3.27
N SER A 88 0.61 -13.41 2.79
CA SER A 88 0.19 -12.69 1.60
C SER A 88 0.53 -13.46 0.33
N SER A 89 -0.45 -13.72 -0.51
CA SER A 89 -0.27 -14.26 -1.86
C SER A 89 -0.19 -13.16 -2.94
N TYR A 90 -0.14 -11.88 -2.54
CA TYR A 90 -0.22 -10.76 -3.45
C TYR A 90 1.02 -10.67 -4.34
N LYS A 91 0.78 -10.56 -5.65
CA LYS A 91 1.83 -10.30 -6.64
C LYS A 91 1.76 -8.83 -7.04
N ARG A 92 2.80 -8.07 -6.67
CA ARG A 92 2.90 -6.66 -7.02
C ARG A 92 2.87 -6.48 -8.56
N PRO A 93 1.99 -5.61 -9.09
CA PRO A 93 2.01 -5.23 -10.50
C PRO A 93 3.36 -4.61 -10.92
N ALA A 94 3.61 -4.59 -12.23
CA ALA A 94 4.78 -3.91 -12.77
C ALA A 94 4.70 -2.40 -12.45
N MET A 95 5.83 -1.82 -12.02
CA MET A 95 5.93 -0.38 -11.82
C MET A 95 6.00 0.33 -13.17
N PRO A 96 5.44 1.55 -13.31
CA PRO A 96 5.62 2.37 -14.50
C PRO A 96 7.10 2.61 -14.84
N ALA A 97 7.43 2.67 -16.13
CA ALA A 97 8.81 2.68 -16.64
C ALA A 97 9.71 3.83 -16.14
N LYS A 98 9.12 4.89 -15.55
CA LYS A 98 9.84 6.04 -14.97
C LYS A 98 9.55 6.26 -13.49
N GLY A 99 8.81 5.35 -12.84
CA GLY A 99 8.30 5.60 -11.49
C GLY A 99 7.34 6.80 -11.40
N LEU A 100 6.80 7.22 -12.56
CA LEU A 100 5.82 8.28 -12.69
C LEU A 100 4.46 7.65 -12.97
N PRO A 101 3.37 8.25 -12.48
CA PRO A 101 2.02 7.84 -12.87
C PRO A 101 1.86 7.92 -14.39
N ASN A 102 1.08 7.00 -14.98
CA ASN A 102 0.75 7.04 -16.41
C ASN A 102 -0.30 8.10 -16.71
#